data_AF-A0A843DV90-F1
#
_entry.id   AF-A0A843DV90-F1
#
_cell.length_a   1.000
_cell.length_b   1.000
_cell.length_c   1.000
_cell.angle_alpha   90.00
_cell.angle_beta   90.00
_cell.angle_gamma   90.00
#
_symmetry.space_group_name_H-M   'P 1'
#
loop_
_entity.id
_entity.type
_entity.pdbx_description
1 polymer ?
#
loop_
_entity_poly.entity_id
_entity_poly.type
_entity_poly.pdbx_seq_one_letter_code
_entity_poly.pdbx_strand_id
1 'polypeptide(L)' 'MISLKKQNDKIRDAVVGGYFAVENGVVSGYKKIENGAVSGYKKIEDAFLQNFVCGYGESIEDARKRISEPRDFVRRGRR' A
#
# COMPACT_ATOMS: atom_id res chain seq x y z
N MET A 1 13.60 -12.52 51.15
CA MET A 1 12.49 -11.63 50.74
C MET A 1 12.86 -11.02 49.38
N ILE A 2 12.14 -11.34 48.32
CA ILE A 2 12.35 -10.65 47.03
C ILE A 2 11.92 -9.19 47.25
N SER A 3 12.79 -8.22 46.93
CA SER A 3 12.50 -6.81 47.21
C SER A 3 11.35 -6.31 46.32
N LEU A 4 10.51 -5.42 46.88
CA LEU A 4 9.42 -4.75 46.16
C LEU A 4 9.91 -4.10 44.86
N LYS A 5 11.14 -3.57 44.86
CA LYS A 5 11.80 -3.00 43.67
C LYS A 5 11.84 -4.01 42.51
N LYS A 6 12.27 -5.25 42.77
CA LYS A 6 12.35 -6.30 41.73
C LYS A 6 10.98 -6.71 41.20
N GLN A 7 9.93 -6.66 42.03
CA GLN A 7 8.57 -6.91 41.57
C GLN A 7 8.05 -5.76 40.69
N ASN A 8 8.33 -4.51 41.08
CA ASN A 8 7.96 -3.33 40.29
C ASN A 8 8.69 -3.29 38.93
N ASP A 9 9.97 -3.66 38.89
CA ASP A 9 10.74 -3.73 37.64
C ASP A 9 10.11 -4.75 36.67
N LYS A 10 9.70 -5.92 37.15
CA LYS A 10 8.99 -6.91 36.32
C LYS A 10 7.67 -6.40 35.76
N ILE A 11 6.89 -5.67 36.56
CA ILE A 11 5.63 -5.07 36.11
C ILE A 11 5.91 -4.02 35.03
N ARG A 12 6.91 -3.15 35.25
CA ARG A 12 7.34 -2.15 34.28
C ARG A 12 7.71 -2.81 32.95
N ASP A 13 8.55 -3.84 32.97
CA ASP A 13 9.02 -4.51 31.76
C ASP A 13 7.86 -5.19 31.02
N ALA A 14 6.94 -5.82 31.74
CA ALA A 14 5.75 -6.43 31.16
C ALA A 14 4.82 -5.38 30.52
N VAL A 15 4.61 -4.24 31.18
CA VAL A 15 3.79 -3.14 30.66
C VAL A 15 4.41 -2.55 29.39
N VAL A 16 5.70 -2.23 29.43
CA VAL A 16 6.43 -1.67 28.28
C VAL A 16 6.45 -2.68 27.12
N GLY A 17 6.73 -3.96 27.40
CA GLY A 17 6.69 -5.01 26.39
C GLY A 17 5.30 -5.19 25.77
N GLY A 18 4.25 -5.09 26.58
CA GLY A 18 2.86 -5.12 26.11
C GLY A 18 2.55 -3.99 25.13
N TYR A 19 2.96 -2.75 25.46
CA TYR A 19 2.81 -1.61 24.55
C TYR A 19 3.55 -1.82 23.22
N PHE A 20 4.81 -2.26 23.26
CA PHE A 20 5.58 -2.54 22.05
C PHE A 20 4.96 -3.65 21.20
N ALA A 21 4.42 -4.70 21.81
CA ALA A 21 3.76 -5.79 21.09
C ALA A 21 2.49 -5.29 20.36
N VAL A 22 1.67 -4.46 21.02
CA VAL A 22 0.46 -3.88 20.41
C VAL A 22 0.84 -2.96 19.26
N GLU A 23 1.78 -2.02 19.47
CA GLU A 23 2.22 -1.08 18.44
C GLU A 23 2.73 -1.82 17.19
N ASN A 24 3.64 -2.78 17.38
CA ASN A 24 4.20 -3.55 16.27
C ASN A 24 3.13 -4.37 15.54
N GLY A 25 2.21 -4.99 16.29
CA GLY A 25 1.10 -5.76 15.72
C GLY A 25 0.19 -4.89 14.85
N VAL A 26 -0.18 -3.71 15.36
CA VAL A 26 -1.03 -2.74 14.67
C VAL A 26 -0.34 -2.21 13.41
N VAL A 27 0.89 -1.73 13.51
CA VAL A 27 1.65 -1.17 12.37
C VAL A 27 1.88 -2.24 11.29
N SER A 28 2.24 -3.47 11.69
CA SER A 28 2.39 -4.58 10.75
C SER A 28 1.06 -4.94 10.07
N GLY A 29 -0.03 -4.95 10.82
CA GLY A 29 -1.37 -5.23 10.31
C GLY A 29 -1.80 -4.22 9.24
N TYR A 30 -1.70 -2.92 9.53
CA TYR A 30 -2.05 -1.88 8.56
C TYR A 30 -1.21 -1.96 7.28
N LYS A 31 0.12 -2.14 7.39
CA LYS A 31 1.00 -2.30 6.22
C LYS A 31 0.61 -3.51 5.35
N LYS A 32 0.22 -4.63 5.97
CA LYS A 32 -0.23 -5.83 5.23
C LYS A 32 -1.53 -5.56 4.46
N ILE A 33 -2.48 -4.89 5.09
CA ILE A 33 -3.76 -4.53 4.45
C ILE A 33 -3.52 -3.59 3.28
N GLU A 34 -2.72 -2.53 3.47
CA GLU A 34 -2.37 -1.57 2.43
C GLU A 34 -1.69 -2.27 1.24
N ASN A 35 -0.67 -3.09 1.50
CA ASN A 35 0.03 -3.84 0.47
C ASN A 35 -0.91 -4.79 -0.29
N GLY A 36 -1.81 -5.46 0.42
CA GLY A 36 -2.83 -6.33 -0.17
C GLY A 36 -3.79 -5.58 -1.08
N ALA A 37 -4.31 -4.44 -0.62
CA ALA A 37 -5.24 -3.62 -1.39
C ALA A 37 -4.57 -3.03 -2.65
N VAL A 38 -3.38 -2.45 -2.51
CA VAL A 38 -2.65 -1.83 -3.64
C VAL A 38 -2.22 -2.88 -4.66
N SER A 39 -1.72 -4.04 -4.21
CA SER A 39 -1.32 -5.11 -5.14
C SER A 39 -2.52 -5.76 -5.83
N GLY A 40 -3.63 -5.95 -5.12
CA GLY A 40 -4.88 -6.45 -5.69
C GLY A 40 -5.44 -5.50 -6.76
N TYR A 41 -5.49 -4.20 -6.45
CA TYR A 41 -5.89 -3.17 -7.41
C TYR A 41 -5.02 -3.19 -8.67
N LYS A 42 -3.69 -3.19 -8.53
CA LYS A 42 -2.77 -3.23 -9.68
C LYS A 42 -3.03 -4.41 -10.60
N LYS A 43 -3.28 -5.61 -10.05
CA LYS A 43 -3.60 -6.80 -10.86
C LYS A 43 -4.90 -6.64 -11.65
N ILE A 44 -5.94 -6.09 -11.02
CA ILE A 44 -7.22 -5.84 -11.69
C ILE A 44 -7.05 -4.78 -12.78
N GLU A 45 -6.31 -3.73 -12.48
CA GLU A 45 -5.99 -2.66 -13.43
C GLU A 45 -5.19 -3.17 -14.63
N ASP A 46 -4.15 -3.98 -14.42
CA ASP A 46 -3.35 -4.59 -15.50
C ASP A 46 -4.22 -5.50 -16.39
N ALA A 47 -5.08 -6.32 -15.78
CA ALA A 47 -6.02 -7.16 -16.51
C ALA A 47 -7.03 -6.31 -17.32
N PHE A 48 -7.52 -5.22 -16.75
CA PHE A 48 -8.41 -4.29 -17.45
C PHE A 48 -7.72 -3.65 -18.65
N LEU A 49 -6.51 -3.13 -18.45
CA LEU A 49 -5.71 -2.52 -19.51
C LEU A 49 -5.45 -3.51 -20.65
N GLN A 50 -5.03 -4.73 -20.32
CA GLN A 50 -4.76 -5.77 -21.30
C GLN A 50 -6.00 -6.13 -22.15
N ASN A 51 -7.16 -6.28 -21.52
CA ASN A 51 -8.36 -6.74 -22.21
C ASN A 51 -9.13 -5.64 -22.96
N PHE A 52 -9.03 -4.39 -22.52
CA PHE A 52 -9.93 -3.33 -23.00
C PHE A 52 -9.24 -2.07 -23.51
N VAL A 53 -7.95 -1.85 -23.21
CA VAL A 53 -7.28 -0.57 -23.48
C VAL A 53 -6.08 -0.71 -24.40
N CYS A 54 -5.31 -1.80 -24.30
CA CYS A 54 -4.13 -2.03 -25.12
C CYS A 54 -4.53 -2.22 -26.60
N GLY A 55 -3.90 -1.45 -27.47
CA GLY A 55 -3.96 -1.65 -28.92
C GLY A 55 -3.09 -2.82 -29.40
N TYR A 56 -3.16 -3.13 -30.70
CA TYR A 56 -2.38 -4.23 -31.27
C TYR A 56 -0.88 -3.97 -31.14
N GLY A 57 -0.18 -4.84 -30.39
CA GLY A 57 1.25 -4.72 -30.12
C GLY A 57 1.63 -3.63 -29.09
N GLU A 58 0.65 -2.96 -28.47
CA GLU A 58 0.90 -1.99 -27.39
C GLU A 58 1.11 -2.72 -26.05
N SER A 59 2.10 -2.27 -25.27
CA SER A 59 2.32 -2.79 -23.91
C SER A 59 1.34 -2.19 -22.90
N ILE A 60 1.16 -2.86 -21.75
CA ILE A 60 0.31 -2.35 -20.66
C ILE A 60 0.85 -1.02 -20.13
N GLU A 61 2.16 -0.89 -19.97
CA GLU A 61 2.84 0.35 -19.56
C GLU A 61 2.60 1.50 -20.53
N ASP A 62 2.66 1.25 -21.84
CA ASP A 62 2.42 2.28 -22.86
C ASP A 62 0.95 2.71 -22.86
N ALA A 63 0.02 1.74 -22.78
CA ALA A 63 -1.40 2.02 -22.68
C ALA A 63 -1.74 2.85 -21.44
N ARG A 64 -1.14 2.48 -20.29
CA ARG A 64 -1.25 3.21 -19.01
C ARG A 64 -0.75 4.64 -19.14
N LYS A 65 0.44 4.83 -19.73
CA LYS A 65 1.01 6.15 -19.97
C LYS A 65 0.09 7.01 -20.83
N ARG A 66 -0.37 6.47 -21.96
CA ARG A 66 -1.28 7.13 -22.91
C ARG A 66 -2.59 7.60 -22.26
N ILE A 67 -3.18 6.83 -21.34
CA ILE A 67 -4.43 7.23 -20.67
C ILE A 67 -4.20 8.14 -19.44
N SER A 68 -3.02 8.09 -18.84
CA SER A 68 -2.65 8.91 -17.66
C SER A 68 -2.22 10.32 -18.04
N GLU A 69 -1.71 10.51 -19.26
CA GLU A 69 -1.37 11.83 -19.78
C GLU A 69 -2.65 12.63 -20.04
N PRO A 70 -2.75 13.88 -19.52
CA PRO A 70 -3.84 14.78 -19.88
C PRO A 70 -3.91 14.93 -21.40
N ARG A 71 -5.02 14.52 -22.01
CA ARG A 71 -5.19 14.69 -23.46
C ARG A 71 -5.21 16.19 -23.76
N ASP A 72 -4.19 16.69 -24.44
CA ASP A 72 -4.13 18.03 -25.08
C ASP A 72 -5.13 18.13 -26.27
N PHE A 73 -6.37 17.70 -26.07
CA PHE A 73 -7.40 17.63 -27.11
C PHE A 73 -7.95 19.01 -27.53
N VAL A 74 -7.46 20.12 -26.96
CA VAL A 74 -7.97 21.48 -27.26
C VAL A 74 -7.03 22.33 -28.13
N ARG A 75 -5.82 21.87 -28.50
CA ARG A 75 -4.87 22.73 -29.26
C ARG A 75 -4.62 22.37 -30.73
N ARG A 76 -5.28 21.35 -31.29
CA ARG A 76 -5.18 21.03 -32.75
C ARG A 76 -6.52 21.10 -33.48
N GLY A 77 -7.32 22.11 -33.14
CA GLY A 77 -8.61 22.40 -33.77
C GLY A 77 -8.89 23.90 -33.97
N ARG A 78 -7.85 24.74 -33.98
CA ARG A 78 -7.92 26.14 -34.45
C ARG A 78 -6.60 26.53 -35.10
N ARG A 79 -6.42 26.07 -36.34
CA ARG A 79 -5.89 26.81 -37.50
C ARG A 79 -5.92 25.86 -38.70
#